data_AF-A0A1Q7Y655-F1
#
_entry.id   AF-A0A1Q7Y655-F1
#
_cell.length_a   1.000
_cell.length_b   1.000
_cell.length_c   1.000
_cell.angle_alpha   90.00
_cell.angle_beta   90.00
_cell.angle_gamma   90.00
#
_symmetry.space_group_name_H-M   'P 1'
#
loop_
_entity.id
_entity.type
_entity.pdbx_description
1 polymer ?
#
loop_
_entity_poly.entity_id
_entity_poly.type
_entity_poly.pdbx_seq_one_letter_code
_entity_poly.pdbx_strand_id
1 'polypeptide(L)' 'MDEMTRKQIEQVRTVAEQMGHAALEAIGRGDIGLARNRARQAAQYARVAIELETGERLDEPETER' A
#
# COMPACT_ATOMS: atom_id res chain seq x y z
N MET A 1 1.08 -20.83 -6.31
CA MET A 1 1.32 -20.02 -5.10
C MET A 1 1.15 -20.91 -3.87
N ASP A 2 2.23 -21.08 -3.10
CA ASP A 2 2.19 -21.85 -1.86
C ASP A 2 1.47 -21.10 -0.72
N GLU A 3 1.17 -21.81 0.37
CA GLU A 3 0.42 -21.27 1.52
C GLU A 3 1.16 -20.12 2.23
N MET A 4 2.49 -20.15 2.26
CA MET A 4 3.30 -19.12 2.90
C MET A 4 3.25 -17.81 2.08
N THR A 5 3.36 -17.91 0.76
CA THR A 5 3.20 -16.78 -0.16
C THR A 5 1.79 -16.18 -0.06
N ARG A 6 0.75 -17.02 0.04
CA ARG A 6 -0.63 -16.54 0.24
C ARG A 6 -0.80 -15.76 1.55
N LYS A 7 -0.29 -16.29 2.66
CA LYS A 7 -0.33 -15.61 3.98
C LYS A 7 0.43 -14.28 3.95
N GLN A 8 1.57 -14.24 3.25
CA GLN A 8 2.34 -13.01 3.10
C GLN A 8 1.56 -11.95 2.32
N ILE A 9 0.91 -12.33 1.21
CA ILE A 9 0.06 -11.42 0.42
C ILE A 9 -1.10 -10.88 1.27
N GLU A 10 -1.79 -11.75 2.02
CA GLU A 10 -2.87 -11.35 2.92
C GLU A 10 -2.40 -10.35 4.00
N GLN A 11 -1.23 -10.58 4.58
CA GLN A 11 -0.62 -9.66 5.55
C GLN A 11 -0.33 -8.29 4.92
N VAL A 12 0.29 -8.27 3.74
CA VAL A 12 0.64 -7.02 3.04
C VAL A 12 -0.62 -6.24 2.64
N ARG A 13 -1.65 -6.93 2.13
CA ARG A 13 -2.96 -6.33 1.82
C ARG A 13 -3.60 -5.71 3.06
N THR A 14 -3.61 -6.44 4.17
CA THR A 14 -4.15 -5.96 5.45
C THR A 14 -3.45 -4.67 5.89
N VAL A 15 -2.11 -4.60 5.78
CA VAL A 15 -1.36 -3.39 6.13
C VAL A 15 -1.68 -2.24 5.18
N ALA A 16 -1.81 -2.49 3.88
CA ALA A 16 -2.20 -1.47 2.90
C ALA A 16 -3.56 -0.84 3.24
N GLU A 17 -4.55 -1.68 3.57
CA GLU A 17 -5.90 -1.25 3.98
C GLU A 17 -5.86 -0.42 5.28
N GLN A 18 -5.12 -0.88 6.28
CA GLN A 18 -4.95 -0.14 7.55
C GLN A 18 -4.34 1.25 7.33
N MET A 19 -3.32 1.36 6.49
CA MET A 19 -2.71 2.64 6.17
C MET A 19 -3.68 3.55 5.38
N GLY A 20 -4.46 2.98 4.46
CA GLY A 20 -5.50 3.72 3.73
C GLY A 20 -6.57 4.27 4.67
N HIS A 21 -7.04 3.45 5.62
CA HIS A 21 -8.01 3.87 6.63
C HIS A 21 -7.45 4.98 7.52
N ALA A 22 -6.21 4.83 8.00
CA ALA A 22 -5.54 5.86 8.80
C ALA A 22 -5.37 7.18 8.03
N ALA A 23 -5.18 7.13 6.70
CA ALA A 23 -5.15 8.31 5.86
C ALA A 23 -6.51 9.04 5.86
N LEU A 24 -7.61 8.30 5.71
CA LEU A 24 -8.97 8.86 5.74
C LEU A 24 -9.32 9.45 7.11
N GLU A 25 -8.93 8.78 8.20
CA GLU A 25 -9.09 9.34 9.55
C GLU A 25 -8.31 10.65 9.74
N ALA A 26 -7.07 10.71 9.24
CA ALA A 26 -6.25 11.91 9.31
C ALA A 26 -6.86 13.07 8.50
N ILE A 27 -7.42 12.78 7.32
CA ILE A 27 -8.18 13.77 6.52
C ILE A 27 -9.36 14.31 7.34
N GLY A 28 -10.15 13.44 7.97
CA GLY A 28 -11.28 13.83 8.80
C GLY A 28 -10.89 14.72 9.99
N ARG A 29 -9.67 14.59 10.49
CA ARG A 29 -9.10 15.42 11.58
C ARG A 29 -8.40 16.69 11.09
N GLY A 30 -8.27 16.88 9.78
CA GLY A 30 -7.52 18.00 9.19
C GLY A 30 -6.00 17.85 9.23
N ASP A 31 -5.47 16.68 9.58
CA ASP A 31 -4.03 16.42 9.58
C ASP A 31 -3.57 15.98 8.18
N ILE A 32 -3.38 16.97 7.30
CA ILE A 32 -3.04 16.77 5.90
C ILE A 32 -1.67 16.11 5.72
N GLY A 33 -0.71 16.42 6.60
CA GLY A 33 0.63 15.84 6.54
C GLY A 33 0.61 14.35 6.84
N LEU A 34 -0.09 13.96 7.91
CA LEU A 34 -0.28 12.55 8.26
C LEU A 34 -1.08 11.82 7.18
N ALA A 35 -2.16 12.43 6.66
CA ALA A 35 -2.97 11.85 5.60
C ALA A 35 -2.15 11.48 4.36
N ARG A 36 -1.33 12.42 3.86
CA ARG A 36 -0.44 12.18 2.71
C ARG A 36 0.56 11.06 2.98
N ASN A 37 1.17 11.04 4.16
CA ASN A 37 2.13 10.02 4.53
C ASN A 37 1.50 8.63 4.62
N ARG A 38 0.29 8.52 5.16
CA ARG A 38 -0.45 7.25 5.27
C ARG A 38 -0.94 6.77 3.91
N ALA A 39 -1.44 7.67 3.06
CA ALA A 39 -1.82 7.33 1.68
C ALA A 39 -0.62 6.81 0.86
N ARG A 40 0.56 7.44 1.00
CA ARG A 40 1.78 6.96 0.34
C ARG A 40 2.16 5.55 0.81
N GLN A 41 2.13 5.29 2.12
CA GLN A 41 2.43 3.98 2.67
C GLN A 41 1.43 2.92 2.18
N ALA A 42 0.14 3.24 2.16
CA ALA A 42 -0.90 2.37 1.63
C ALA A 42 -0.62 1.96 0.17
N ALA A 43 -0.28 2.93 -0.69
CA ALA A 43 0.07 2.68 -2.08
C ALA A 43 1.34 1.82 -2.23
N GLN A 44 2.35 2.04 -1.39
CA GLN A 44 3.58 1.23 -1.39
C GLN A 44 3.30 -0.23 -1.03
N TYR A 45 2.52 -0.49 0.02
CA TYR A 45 2.14 -1.87 0.39
C TYR A 45 1.24 -2.51 -0.66
N ALA A 46 0.30 -1.75 -1.25
CA ALA A 46 -0.52 -2.26 -2.35
C ALA A 46 0.33 -2.68 -3.55
N ARG A 47 1.37 -1.90 -3.90
CA ARG A 47 2.34 -2.30 -4.93
C ARG A 47 3.01 -3.63 -4.59
N VAL A 48 3.53 -3.79 -3.37
CA VAL A 48 4.17 -5.05 -2.95
C VAL A 48 3.20 -6.23 -3.03
N ALA A 49 1.93 -6.05 -2.65
CA ALA A 49 0.93 -7.11 -2.78
C ALA A 49 0.74 -7.52 -4.25
N ILE A 50 0.65 -6.56 -5.16
CA ILE A 50 0.52 -6.84 -6.60
C ILE A 50 1.76 -7.57 -7.12
N GLU A 51 2.97 -7.12 -6.77
CA GLU A 51 4.22 -7.78 -7.20
C GLU A 51 4.30 -9.24 -6.72
N LEU A 52 3.84 -9.51 -5.50
CA LEU A 52 3.75 -10.88 -4.97
C LEU A 52 2.68 -11.73 -5.67
N GLU A 53 1.59 -11.11 -6.14
CA GLU A 53 0.50 -11.79 -6.83
C GLU A 53 0.82 -12.12 -8.29
N THR A 54 1.49 -11.19 -8.99
CA THR A 54 1.81 -11.32 -10.41
C THR A 54 3.19 -11.94 -10.64
N GLY A 55 4.10 -11.83 -9.67
CA GLY A 55 5.52 -12.14 -9.86
C GLY A 55 6.27 -11.10 -10.70
N GLU A 56 5.62 -9.99 -11.05
CA GLU A 56 6.19 -8.91 -11.84
C GLU A 56 6.55 -7.73 -10.94
N ARG A 57 7.75 -7.17 -11.12
CA ARG A 57 8.15 -5.95 -10.42
C ARG A 57 7.47 -4.74 -11.07
N LEU A 58 6.83 -3.91 -10.27
CA LEU A 58 6.22 -2.67 -10.74
C LEU A 58 7.21 -1.54 -10.48
N ASP A 59 7.88 -1.09 -11.54
CA ASP A 59 8.77 0.05 -11.44
C ASP A 59 8.00 1.32 -11.02
N GLU A 60 8.70 2.26 -10.38
CA GLU A 60 8.09 3.55 -10.07
C GLU A 60 7.67 4.22 -11.38
N PRO A 61 6.46 4.82 -11.44
CA PRO A 61 6.03 5.52 -12.64
C PRO A 61 7.09 6.54 -13.01
N GLU A 62 7.61 6.45 -14.23
CA GLU A 62 8.56 7.44 -14.74
C GLU A 62 7.92 8.81 -14.57
N THR A 63 8.55 9.65 -13.76
CA THR A 63 8.10 11.02 -13.64
C THR A 63 8.57 11.71 -14.92
N GLU A 64 7.73 11.69 -15.96
CA GLU A 64 7.94 12.56 -17.12
C GLU A 64 8.08 14.00 -16.58
N ARG A 65 9.29 14.55 -16.71
CA ARG A 65 9.65 15.92 -16.34
C ARG A 65 9.53 16.83 -17.54
#